data_AF-A0A2I0H6F8-F1
#
_entry.id   AF-A0A2I0H6F8-F1
#
_cell.length_a   1.000
_cell.length_b   1.000
_cell.length_c   1.000
_cell.angle_alpha   90.00
_cell.angle_beta   90.00
_cell.angle_gamma   90.00
#
_symmetry.space_group_name_H-M   'P 1'
#
loop_
_entity.id
_entity.type
_entity.pdbx_description
1 polymer ?
#
loop_
_entity_poly.entity_id
_entity_poly.type
_entity_poly.pdbx_seq_one_letter_code
_entity_poly.pdbx_strand_id
1 'polypeptide(L)' 'MVVTCFTQEFKTVIAPSRMFRALILDSHNLIPKIAPQGIKSIEFIQGDGGAGSIKQTNFAH' A
#
# COMPACT_ATOMS: atom_id res chain seq x y z
N MET A 1 -20.09 15.12 -14.76
CA MET A 1 -19.23 14.40 -13.78
C MET A 1 -17.86 15.03 -13.85
N VAL A 2 -17.31 15.53 -12.73
CA VAL A 2 -15.97 16.15 -12.69
C VAL A 2 -15.01 15.16 -12.05
N VAL A 3 -13.83 15.01 -12.64
CA VAL A 3 -12.74 14.19 -12.10
C VAL A 3 -11.62 15.14 -11.68
N THR A 4 -11.21 15.06 -10.41
CA THR A 4 -10.10 15.86 -9.89
C THR A 4 -8.84 14.99 -9.87
N CYS A 5 -7.79 15.44 -10.56
CA CYS A 5 -6.50 14.75 -10.64
C CYS A 5 -5.45 15.47 -9.79
N PHE A 6 -4.72 14.73 -8.97
CA PHE A 6 -3.58 15.23 -8.20
C PHE A 6 -2.32 14.48 -8.61
N THR A 7 -1.21 15.20 -8.78
CA THR A 7 0.12 14.62 -9.05
C THR A 7 1.08 15.06 -7.95
N GLN A 8 1.86 14.13 -7.41
CA GLN A 8 2.85 14.40 -6.36
C GLN A 8 4.18 13.74 -6.68
N GLU A 9 5.27 14.43 -6.38
CA GLU A 9 6.65 13.93 -6.53
C GLU A 9 7.39 14.00 -5.19
N PHE A 10 8.14 12.96 -4.87
CA PHE A 10 9.00 12.90 -3.69
C PHE A 10 10.36 12.31 -4.07
N LYS A 11 11.45 12.94 -3.62
CA LYS A 11 12.80 12.41 -3.80
C LYS A 11 13.12 11.44 -2.67
N THR A 12 13.73 10.31 -3.01
CA THR A 12 14.19 9.30 -2.05
C THR A 12 15.56 8.78 -2.47
N VAL A 13 16.37 8.38 -1.48
CA VAL A 13 17.64 7.69 -1.71
C VAL A 13 17.45 6.19 -1.96
N ILE A 14 16.23 5.68 -1.81
CA ILE A 14 15.91 4.27 -1.98
C ILE A 14 15.67 3.95 -3.45
N ALA A 15 16.29 2.86 -3.93
CA ALA A 15 16.12 2.40 -5.30
C ALA A 15 14.63 2.18 -5.66
N PRO A 16 14.18 2.56 -6.88
CA PRO A 16 12.77 2.47 -7.28
C PRO A 16 12.16 1.07 -7.12
N SER A 17 12.91 0.02 -7.47
CA SER A 17 12.46 -1.38 -7.37
C SER A 17 12.16 -1.80 -5.92
N ARG A 18 12.96 -1.33 -4.97
CA ARG A 18 12.77 -1.60 -3.54
C ARG A 18 11.56 -0.87 -3.00
N MET A 19 11.39 0.41 -3.39
CA MET A 19 10.25 1.20 -2.96
C MET A 19 8.93 0.62 -3.50
N PHE A 20 8.87 0.28 -4.78
CA PHE A 20 7.69 -0.34 -5.39
C PHE A 20 7.35 -1.68 -4.71
N ARG A 21 8.35 -2.54 -4.49
CA ARG A 21 8.14 -3.81 -3.79
C ARG A 21 7.61 -3.59 -2.38
N ALA A 22 8.17 -2.64 -1.62
CA ALA A 22 7.76 -2.40 -0.24
C ALA A 22 6.36 -1.77 -0.12
N LEU A 23 6.06 -0.76 -0.94
CA LEU A 23 4.85 0.06 -0.79
C LEU A 23 3.66 -0.44 -1.60
N ILE A 24 3.87 -1.27 -2.63
CA ILE A 24 2.80 -1.77 -3.52
C ILE A 24 2.62 -3.28 -3.37
N LEU A 25 3.69 -4.06 -3.60
CA LEU A 25 3.60 -5.53 -3.61
C LEU A 25 3.46 -6.10 -2.20
N ASP A 26 4.42 -5.77 -1.33
CA ASP A 26 4.54 -6.29 0.06
C ASP A 26 3.90 -5.36 1.10
N SER A 27 3.10 -4.39 0.65
CA SER A 27 2.50 -3.39 1.54
C SER A 27 1.61 -3.97 2.62
N HIS A 28 0.95 -5.09 2.30
CA HIS A 28 0.04 -5.77 3.21
C HIS A 28 0.75 -6.30 4.47
N ASN A 29 2.04 -6.64 4.35
CA ASN A 29 2.88 -7.12 5.43
C ASN A 29 3.71 -6.00 6.08
N LEU A 30 4.18 -5.02 5.30
CA LEU A 30 5.05 -3.95 5.80
C LEU A 30 4.29 -2.79 6.46
N ILE A 31 3.16 -2.34 5.90
CA ILE A 31 2.46 -1.16 6.39
C ILE A 31 1.97 -1.32 7.84
N PRO A 32 1.38 -2.47 8.26
CA PRO A 32 1.03 -2.67 9.68
C PRO A 32 2.24 -2.61 10.63
N LYS A 33 3.46 -2.87 10.15
CA LYS A 33 4.70 -2.76 10.95
C LYS A 33 5.25 -1.34 10.98
N ILE A 34 5.05 -0.58 9.90
CA ILE A 34 5.51 0.80 9.77
C ILE A 34 4.60 1.76 10.54
N ALA A 35 3.28 1.54 10.52
CA ALA A 35 2.28 2.38 11.18
C ALA A 35 1.32 1.53 12.05
N PRO A 36 1.84 0.79 13.05
CA PRO A 36 1.04 -0.14 13.86
C PRO A 36 -0.10 0.54 14.64
N GLN A 37 0.05 1.82 14.97
CA GLN A 37 -0.96 2.61 15.66
C GLN A 37 -2.17 2.98 14.78
N GLY A 38 -2.02 2.91 13.45
CA GLY A 38 -3.10 3.27 12.52
C GLY A 38 -3.65 2.06 11.76
N ILE A 39 -2.82 1.06 11.50
CA ILE A 39 -3.20 -0.10 10.66
C ILE A 39 -2.90 -1.38 11.42
N LYS A 40 -3.96 -2.15 11.69
CA LYS A 40 -3.89 -3.44 12.38
C LYS A 40 -3.49 -4.57 11.43
N SER A 41 -4.15 -4.67 10.28
CA SER A 41 -3.81 -5.66 9.26
C SER A 41 -4.24 -5.19 7.87
N ILE A 42 -3.65 -5.81 6.85
CA ILE A 42 -4.08 -5.68 5.47
C ILE A 42 -4.09 -7.09 4.88
N GLU A 43 -5.20 -7.49 4.30
CA GLU A 43 -5.44 -8.86 3.86
C GLU A 43 -5.94 -8.88 2.42
N PHE A 44 -5.56 -9.90 1.67
CA PHE A 44 -6.15 -10.15 0.35
C PHE A 44 -7.47 -10.88 0.52
N ILE A 45 -8.55 -10.29 0.04
CA ILE A 45 -9.87 -10.93 0.02
C ILE A 45 -10.17 -11.55 -1.35
N GLN A 46 -9.46 -11.11 -2.40
CA GLN A 46 -9.50 -11.73 -3.72
C GLN A 46 -8.17 -11.49 -4.46
N GLY A 47 -7.69 -12.51 -5.19
CA GLY A 47 -6.42 -12.45 -5.92
C GLY A 47 -5.19 -12.72 -5.05
N ASP A 48 -4.01 -12.62 -5.67
CA ASP A 48 -2.71 -13.03 -5.11
C ASP A 48 -1.71 -11.87 -5.02
N GLY A 49 -2.15 -10.63 -5.31
CA GLY A 49 -1.28 -9.45 -5.40
C GLY A 49 -1.02 -8.97 -6.82
N GLY A 50 -1.45 -9.72 -7.84
CA GLY A 50 -1.46 -9.28 -9.23
C GLY A 50 -2.57 -8.27 -9.56
N ALA A 51 -2.63 -7.88 -10.85
CA ALA A 51 -3.67 -6.99 -11.36
C ALA A 51 -5.07 -7.56 -11.11
N GLY A 52 -5.99 -6.71 -10.62
CA GLY A 52 -7.35 -7.11 -10.26
C GLY A 52 -7.52 -7.66 -8.84
N SER A 53 -6.44 -7.76 -8.05
CA SER A 53 -6.54 -8.18 -6.65
C SER A 53 -7.26 -7.14 -5.77
N ILE A 54 -7.96 -7.63 -4.74
CA ILE A 54 -8.68 -6.79 -3.77
C ILE A 54 -8.03 -6.97 -2.38
N LYS A 55 -7.62 -5.85 -1.78
CA LYS A 55 -7.07 -5.78 -0.43
C LYS A 55 -8.07 -5.12 0.52
N GLN A 56 -8.27 -5.69 1.70
CA GLN A 56 -8.99 -5.08 2.80
C GLN A 56 -7.99 -4.57 3.85
N THR A 57 -8.13 -3.31 4.26
CA THR A 57 -7.32 -2.70 5.32
C THR A 57 -8.16 -2.57 6.58
N ASN A 58 -7.67 -3.15 7.68
CA ASN A 58 -8.26 -3.04 9.01
C ASN A 58 -7.49 -2.00 9.82
N PHE A 59 -8.15 -0.91 10.21
CA PHE A 59 -7.54 0.14 11.03
C PHE A 59 -7.40 -0.31 12.49
N ALA A 60 -6.37 0.22 13.16
CA ALA A 60 -6.21 0.03 14.60
C ALA A 60 -7.24 0.90 15.34
N HIS A 61 -7.81 0.36 16.43
CA HIS A 61 -8.78 1.04 17.28
C HIS A 61 -8.12 1.51 18.57
#